data_AF-A0A5J5AHP4-F1
#
_entry.id   AF-A0A5J5AHP4-F1
#
_cell.length_a   1.000
_cell.length_b   1.000
_cell.length_c   1.000
_cell.angle_alpha   90.00
_cell.angle_beta   90.00
_cell.angle_gamma   90.00
#
_symmetry.space_group_name_H-M   'P 1'
#
loop_
_entity.id
_entity.type
_entity.pdbx_description
1 polymer ?
#
loop_
_entity_poly.entity_id
_entity_poly.type
_entity_poly.pdbx_seq_one_letter_code
_entity_poly.pdbx_strand_id
1 'polypeptide(L)'
;MDMQSDFDRLLFFEHARKTSEANYAKNPLDAENLTRWGGALLELSQFQSVPDSKKMIKDAISKLEEALLVNPKKHDAIWCLGNANTSYAFLNPNLDEARGYFDSALQYFQQAVDEDPENELYRKSLEVAAKAPELHSEIHKHGLGQQAMGTGPSTSSSAKSSKKKKNSDLKYDIFGWIILAVGIVAWEMASEAKLCGGISAVSLSFRRSLNPFPCCVSFQTVEPSQVRFLAVAVVKRSPKRLKYSAPRFTKEDGLLYIEVDPLGADGWKLDPVVELLKEGAVGVIPTDTVYAIACDMRSHSAIERLRRIKNIGTSKPLSILCCSFRDIDTYTMGFPCGNGPGVTNIFRAVKHCLPGPYTFILTASKKLPKQCTRYGTSSSKYASRKNVGFRMPDDAVCQSILEKMDAPLISTSVKSPKENEWMIDPVIIADIYGQEGLDFVVDAGVRVADPSTVVDMTGTIPRIIRQGKGPKQYWMVAEDDKD
;
A
#
# COMPACT_ATOMS: atom_id res chain seq x y z
N MET A 1 0.75 14.43 -5.95
CA MET A 1 1.41 14.70 -4.67
C MET A 1 0.54 14.11 -3.59
N ASP A 2 1.01 13.01 -3.02
CA ASP A 2 0.28 12.24 -2.03
C ASP A 2 0.63 12.81 -0.65
N MET A 3 -0.16 13.77 -0.16
CA MET A 3 0.15 14.51 1.08
C MET A 3 0.36 13.58 2.29
N GLN A 4 -0.19 12.37 2.24
CA GLN A 4 0.00 11.35 3.26
C GLN A 4 1.44 10.78 3.24
N SER A 5 2.03 10.54 2.07
CA SER A 5 3.42 10.05 1.99
C SER A 5 4.42 11.10 2.46
N ASP A 6 4.14 12.37 2.18
CA ASP A 6 4.99 13.49 2.60
C ASP A 6 4.94 13.67 4.13
N PHE A 7 3.78 13.47 4.75
CA PHE A 7 3.62 13.52 6.21
C PHE A 7 4.30 12.34 6.91
N ASP A 8 4.14 11.12 6.40
CA ASP A 8 4.79 9.94 6.97
C ASP A 8 6.32 10.04 6.82
N ARG A 9 6.80 10.58 5.70
CA ARG A 9 8.22 10.88 5.46
C ARG A 9 8.75 11.93 6.43
N LEU A 10 8.01 13.02 6.64
CA LEU A 10 8.36 14.05 7.62
C LEU A 10 8.47 13.47 9.03
N LEU A 11 7.50 12.64 9.43
CA LEU A 11 7.49 12.01 10.75
C LEU A 11 8.67 11.03 10.93
N PHE A 12 8.99 10.27 9.89
CA PHE A 12 10.13 9.36 9.88
C PHE A 12 11.46 10.09 10.10
N PHE A 13 11.72 11.16 9.36
CA PHE A 13 12.97 11.91 9.50
C PHE A 13 13.04 12.75 10.79
N GLU A 14 11.89 13.23 11.29
CA GLU A 14 11.82 13.85 12.63
C GLU A 14 12.19 12.86 13.73
N HIS A 15 11.69 11.63 13.65
CA HIS A 15 12.06 10.55 14.56
C HIS A 15 13.55 10.20 14.43
N ALA A 16 14.07 10.10 13.20
CA ALA A 16 15.48 9.82 12.95
C ALA A 16 16.40 10.91 13.53
N ARG A 17 16.04 12.19 13.39
CA ARG A 17 16.75 13.32 14.00
C ARG A 17 16.78 13.19 15.53
N LYS A 18 15.62 13.02 16.17
CA LYS A 18 15.53 12.89 17.64
C LYS A 18 16.30 11.68 18.17
N THR A 19 16.27 10.57 17.44
CA THR A 19 17.05 9.38 17.78
C THR A 19 18.54 9.67 17.71
N SER A 20 18.97 10.37 16.65
CA SER A 20 20.38 10.72 16.46
C SER A 20 20.89 11.72 17.49
N GLU A 21 20.06 12.69 17.90
CA GLU A 21 20.32 13.61 19.01
C GLU A 21 20.52 12.85 20.33
N ALA A 22 19.62 11.91 20.64
CA ALA A 22 19.70 11.10 21.85
C ALA A 22 20.94 10.19 21.87
N ASN A 23 21.33 9.65 20.71
CA ASN A 23 22.53 8.83 20.55
C ASN A 23 23.80 9.67 20.63
N TYR A 24 23.80 10.88 20.08
CA TYR A 24 24.94 11.80 20.16
C TYR A 24 25.22 12.19 21.62
N ALA A 25 24.18 12.42 22.43
CA ALA A 25 24.34 12.67 23.86
C ALA A 25 25.01 11.50 24.62
N LYS A 26 24.87 10.27 24.12
CA LYS A 26 25.52 9.08 24.69
C LYS A 26 26.93 8.86 24.15
N ASN A 27 27.13 9.04 22.84
CA ASN A 27 28.41 8.87 22.16
C ASN A 27 28.61 9.93 21.07
N PRO A 28 29.30 11.04 21.38
CA PRO A 28 29.55 12.11 20.42
C PRO A 28 30.53 11.73 19.30
N LEU A 29 31.33 10.67 19.48
CA LEU A 29 32.35 10.23 18.51
C LEU A 29 31.84 9.13 17.58
N ASP A 30 30.52 8.97 17.45
CA ASP A 30 29.93 8.02 16.52
C ASP A 30 29.73 8.65 15.14
N ALA A 31 30.66 8.37 14.24
CA ALA A 31 30.63 8.88 12.86
C ALA A 31 29.38 8.41 12.08
N GLU A 32 28.84 7.22 12.39
CA GLU A 32 27.64 6.72 11.72
C GLU A 32 26.39 7.45 12.18
N ASN A 33 26.26 7.67 13.49
CA ASN A 33 25.18 8.47 14.04
C ASN A 33 25.20 9.92 13.53
N LEU A 34 26.39 10.55 13.46
CA LEU A 34 26.55 11.90 12.92
C LEU A 34 26.15 11.98 11.43
N THR A 35 26.48 10.96 10.65
CA THR A 35 26.10 10.88 9.23
C THR A 35 24.58 10.75 9.06
N ARG A 36 23.95 9.88 9.87
CA ARG A 36 22.48 9.73 9.90
C ARG A 36 21.79 11.02 10.34
N TRP A 37 22.35 11.74 11.30
CA TRP A 37 21.83 13.03 11.75
C TRP A 37 21.88 14.08 10.63
N GLY A 38 23.03 14.22 9.96
CA GLY A 38 23.19 15.11 8.81
C GLY A 38 22.19 14.80 7.69
N GLY A 39 22.06 13.53 7.31
CA GLY A 39 21.11 13.08 6.30
C GLY A 39 19.65 13.40 6.66
N ALA A 40 19.24 13.16 7.91
CA ALA A 40 17.89 13.47 8.37
C ALA A 40 17.60 14.98 8.33
N LEU A 41 18.58 15.83 8.68
CA LEU A 41 18.43 17.29 8.61
C LEU A 41 18.29 17.79 7.15
N LEU A 42 19.01 17.19 6.20
CA LEU A 42 18.87 17.53 4.78
C LEU A 42 17.47 17.20 4.25
N GLU A 43 16.92 16.06 4.63
CA GLU A 43 15.57 15.64 4.24
C GLU A 43 14.50 16.54 4.87
N LEU A 44 14.62 16.87 6.16
CA LEU A 44 13.70 17.78 6.84
C LEU A 44 13.75 19.20 6.28
N SER A 45 14.91 19.65 5.77
CA SER A 45 15.04 20.99 5.19
C SER A 45 14.12 21.22 4.00
N GLN A 46 13.74 20.18 3.27
CA GLN A 46 12.88 20.29 2.08
C GLN A 46 11.43 20.70 2.42
N PHE A 47 11.00 20.47 3.66
CA PHE A 47 9.64 20.75 4.13
C PHE A 47 9.50 22.11 4.82
N GLN A 48 10.59 22.86 4.97
CA GLN A 48 10.63 24.11 5.71
C GLN A 48 10.61 25.35 4.82
N SER A 49 10.44 26.52 5.44
CA SER A 49 10.60 27.79 4.74
C SER A 49 12.05 27.95 4.24
N VAL A 50 12.28 28.69 3.14
CA VAL A 50 13.63 28.92 2.58
C VAL A 50 14.69 29.35 3.63
N PRO A 51 14.43 30.33 4.53
CA PRO A 51 15.42 30.71 5.54
C PRO A 51 15.68 29.60 6.57
N ASP A 52 14.65 28.86 6.98
CA ASP A 52 14.79 27.75 7.93
C ASP A 52 15.52 26.57 7.29
N SER A 53 15.24 26.30 6.01
CA SER A 53 15.92 25.28 5.20
C SER A 53 17.42 25.55 5.13
N LYS A 54 17.82 26.81 4.89
CA LYS A 54 19.24 27.20 4.88
C LYS A 54 19.91 26.96 6.23
N LYS A 55 19.21 27.23 7.34
CA LYS A 55 19.74 26.96 8.68
C LYS A 55 19.92 25.47 8.92
N MET A 56 18.90 24.65 8.59
CA MET A 56 18.96 23.21 8.75
C MET A 56 20.06 22.55 7.90
N ILE A 57 20.28 23.05 6.67
CA ILE A 57 21.36 22.56 5.81
C ILE A 57 22.73 22.94 6.39
N LYS A 58 22.89 24.14 6.96
CA LYS A 58 24.15 24.51 7.65
C LYS A 58 24.41 23.63 8.88
N ASP A 59 23.38 23.35 9.65
CA ASP A 59 23.48 22.44 10.79
C ASP A 59 23.85 21.02 10.33
N ALA A 60 23.28 20.56 9.19
CA ALA A 60 23.64 19.28 8.58
C ALA A 60 25.09 19.23 8.12
N ILE A 61 25.59 20.28 7.46
CA ILE A 61 27.01 20.39 7.02
C ILE A 61 27.93 20.28 8.24
N SER A 62 27.65 21.02 9.31
CA SER A 62 28.43 20.97 10.55
C SER A 62 28.50 19.55 11.13
N LYS A 63 27.37 18.82 11.17
CA LYS A 63 27.34 17.43 11.67
C LYS A 63 28.05 16.43 10.76
N LEU A 64 28.03 16.63 9.46
CA LEU A 64 28.76 15.79 8.52
C LEU A 64 30.26 16.07 8.56
N GLU A 65 30.68 17.33 8.73
CA GLU A 65 32.09 17.70 8.97
C GLU A 65 32.60 17.09 10.28
N GLU A 66 31.81 17.14 11.35
CA GLU A 66 32.11 16.42 12.61
C GLU A 66 32.29 14.91 12.35
N ALA A 67 31.48 14.30 11.49
CA ALA A 67 31.62 12.89 11.14
C ALA A 67 32.94 12.59 10.41
N LEU A 68 33.38 13.47 9.52
CA LEU A 68 34.66 13.34 8.81
C LEU A 68 35.87 13.56 9.72
N LEU A 69 35.76 14.37 10.77
CA LEU A 69 36.82 14.49 11.78
C LEU A 69 37.02 13.17 12.54
N VAL A 70 35.95 12.41 12.76
CA VAL A 70 36.02 11.09 13.40
C VAL A 70 36.51 10.03 12.42
N ASN A 71 35.95 9.99 11.20
CA ASN A 71 36.35 9.05 10.16
C ASN A 71 36.51 9.77 8.80
N PRO A 72 37.74 10.16 8.42
CA PRO A 72 38.00 10.91 7.19
C PRO A 72 37.72 10.13 5.89
N LYS A 73 37.68 8.79 5.94
CA LYS A 73 37.46 7.92 4.77
C LYS A 73 36.01 7.48 4.63
N LYS A 74 35.11 8.11 5.37
CA LYS A 74 33.70 7.74 5.39
C LYS A 74 32.97 8.26 4.14
N HIS A 75 32.93 7.44 3.10
CA HIS A 75 32.43 7.78 1.75
C HIS A 75 30.97 8.27 1.74
N ASP A 76 30.09 7.71 2.57
CA ASP A 76 28.69 8.12 2.72
C ASP A 76 28.53 9.52 3.33
N ALA A 77 29.37 9.88 4.31
CA ALA A 77 29.38 11.22 4.89
C ALA A 77 29.89 12.28 3.89
N ILE A 78 30.94 11.95 3.14
CA ILE A 78 31.49 12.77 2.05
C ILE A 78 30.40 12.99 0.99
N TRP A 79 29.72 11.93 0.57
CA TRP A 79 28.65 12.02 -0.41
C TRP A 79 27.47 12.88 0.08
N CYS A 80 27.07 12.74 1.34
CA CYS A 80 26.05 13.58 1.96
C CYS A 80 26.45 15.07 2.00
N LEU A 81 27.73 15.39 2.19
CA LEU A 81 28.25 16.78 2.11
C LEU A 81 28.11 17.37 0.70
N GLY A 82 28.33 16.56 -0.33
CA GLY A 82 28.08 16.97 -1.72
C GLY A 82 26.62 17.37 -1.95
N ASN A 83 25.68 16.56 -1.44
CA ASN A 83 24.24 16.84 -1.52
C ASN A 83 23.84 18.07 -0.70
N ALA A 84 24.42 18.25 0.49
CA ALA A 84 24.17 19.41 1.34
C ALA A 84 24.59 20.72 0.66
N ASN A 85 25.80 20.75 0.11
CA ASN A 85 26.33 21.92 -0.60
C ASN A 85 25.53 22.23 -1.87
N THR A 86 25.14 21.19 -2.63
CA THR A 86 24.28 21.34 -3.81
C THR A 86 22.92 21.95 -3.43
N SER A 87 22.29 21.41 -2.39
CA SER A 87 21.00 21.92 -1.89
C SER A 87 21.10 23.36 -1.40
N TYR A 88 22.18 23.70 -0.70
CA TYR A 88 22.45 25.07 -0.25
C TYR A 88 22.64 26.04 -1.43
N ALA A 89 23.36 25.62 -2.47
CA ALA A 89 23.60 26.40 -3.69
C ALA A 89 22.28 26.76 -4.41
N PHE A 90 21.36 25.80 -4.54
CA PHE A 90 20.05 26.03 -5.16
C PHE A 90 19.14 26.97 -4.36
N LEU A 91 19.35 27.11 -3.05
CA LEU A 91 18.61 28.05 -2.22
C LEU A 91 19.21 29.47 -2.24
N ASN A 92 20.40 29.65 -2.82
CA ASN A 92 21.03 30.96 -2.94
C ASN A 92 20.67 31.64 -4.27
N PRO A 93 20.09 32.85 -4.23
CA PRO A 93 19.75 33.59 -5.43
C PRO A 93 20.96 34.23 -6.13
N ASN A 94 22.08 34.40 -5.41
CA ASN A 94 23.31 34.95 -5.94
C ASN A 94 24.11 33.85 -6.65
N LEU A 95 24.28 33.98 -7.97
CA LEU A 95 25.00 33.00 -8.81
C LEU A 95 26.48 32.84 -8.40
N ASP A 96 27.14 33.94 -8.05
CA ASP A 96 28.57 33.92 -7.68
C ASP A 96 28.80 33.18 -6.36
N GLU A 97 27.92 33.39 -5.36
CA GLU A 97 27.97 32.67 -4.10
C GLU A 97 27.59 31.19 -4.29
N ALA A 98 26.56 30.91 -5.11
CA ALA A 98 26.14 29.55 -5.40
C ALA A 98 27.22 28.72 -6.11
N ARG A 99 28.02 29.36 -6.99
CA ARG A 99 29.12 28.69 -7.71
C ARG A 99 30.15 28.08 -6.77
N GLY A 100 30.56 28.79 -5.72
CA GLY A 100 31.52 28.26 -4.73
C GLY A 100 31.01 26.99 -4.03
N TYR A 101 29.70 26.91 -3.78
CA TYR A 101 29.07 25.72 -3.21
C TYR A 101 28.95 24.58 -4.22
N PHE A 102 28.70 24.85 -5.50
CA PHE A 102 28.72 23.82 -6.55
C PHE A 102 30.11 23.24 -6.76
N ASP A 103 31.15 24.08 -6.77
CA ASP A 103 32.54 23.62 -6.88
C ASP A 103 32.93 22.74 -5.68
N SER A 104 32.53 23.15 -4.48
CA SER A 104 32.73 22.35 -3.26
C SER A 104 31.97 21.02 -3.32
N ALA A 105 30.72 21.02 -3.81
CA ALA A 105 29.94 19.80 -3.98
C ALA A 105 30.59 18.81 -4.96
N LEU A 106 31.13 19.30 -6.08
CA LEU A 106 31.86 18.49 -7.04
C LEU A 106 33.11 17.83 -6.43
N GLN A 107 33.87 18.56 -5.62
CA GLN A 107 35.03 18.01 -4.90
C GLN A 107 34.62 16.87 -3.97
N TYR A 108 33.56 17.05 -3.18
CA TYR A 108 33.07 16.00 -2.30
C TYR A 108 32.53 14.79 -3.08
N PHE A 109 31.79 14.97 -4.16
CA PHE A 109 31.33 13.85 -4.98
C PHE A 109 32.49 13.08 -5.63
N GLN A 110 33.52 13.78 -6.11
CA GLN A 110 34.72 13.14 -6.63
C GLN A 110 35.42 12.33 -5.54
N GLN A 111 35.60 12.92 -4.35
CA GLN A 111 36.22 12.23 -3.22
C GLN A 111 35.42 10.99 -2.78
N ALA A 112 34.09 11.05 -2.80
CA ALA A 112 33.25 9.88 -2.51
C ALA A 112 33.41 8.75 -3.55
N VAL A 113 33.53 9.10 -4.83
CA VAL A 113 33.80 8.14 -5.92
C VAL A 113 35.21 7.53 -5.79
N ASP A 114 36.19 8.32 -5.36
CA ASP A 114 37.56 7.85 -5.18
C ASP A 114 37.68 6.86 -4.00
N GLU A 115 36.89 7.06 -2.93
CA GLU A 115 36.83 6.15 -1.77
C GLU A 115 36.02 4.87 -2.05
N ASP A 116 34.93 4.95 -2.84
CA ASP A 116 34.11 3.80 -3.24
C ASP A 116 33.74 3.83 -4.74
N PRO A 117 34.63 3.32 -5.62
CA PRO A 117 34.44 3.36 -7.07
C PRO A 117 33.36 2.39 -7.61
N GLU A 118 33.00 1.36 -6.84
CA GLU A 118 32.01 0.35 -7.25
C GLU A 118 30.57 0.87 -7.09
N ASN A 119 30.38 1.92 -6.29
CA ASN A 119 29.08 2.50 -6.04
C ASN A 119 28.57 3.35 -7.21
N GLU A 120 27.64 2.80 -7.98
CA GLU A 120 27.01 3.50 -9.11
C GLU A 120 26.34 4.81 -8.73
N LEU A 121 25.87 4.94 -7.48
CA LEU A 121 25.17 6.13 -7.01
C LEU A 121 26.08 7.35 -7.01
N TYR A 122 27.32 7.18 -6.54
CA TYR A 122 28.28 8.28 -6.41
C TYR A 122 28.72 8.78 -7.78
N ARG A 123 28.90 7.87 -8.74
CA ARG A 123 29.22 8.22 -10.13
C ARG A 123 28.09 9.00 -10.79
N LYS A 124 26.84 8.59 -10.57
CA LYS A 124 25.65 9.31 -11.06
C LYS A 124 25.55 10.70 -10.42
N SER A 125 25.76 10.82 -9.11
CA SER A 125 25.76 12.10 -8.41
C SER A 125 26.81 13.07 -8.94
N LEU A 126 28.03 12.59 -9.22
CA LEU A 126 29.09 13.39 -9.81
C LEU A 126 28.74 13.92 -11.21
N GLU A 127 28.17 13.05 -12.07
CA GLU A 127 27.76 13.46 -13.43
C GLU A 127 26.63 14.51 -13.40
N VAL A 128 25.67 14.35 -12.49
CA VAL A 128 24.57 15.31 -12.32
C VAL A 128 25.06 16.63 -11.73
N ALA A 129 25.96 16.58 -10.75
CA ALA A 129 26.54 17.77 -10.12
C ALA A 129 27.30 18.65 -11.13
N ALA A 130 27.96 18.04 -12.13
CA ALA A 130 28.65 18.79 -13.19
C ALA A 130 27.69 19.67 -14.02
N LYS A 131 26.42 19.27 -14.14
CA LYS A 131 25.37 20.00 -14.88
C LYS A 131 24.59 20.97 -13.99
N ALA A 132 24.78 20.95 -12.67
CA ALA A 132 23.99 21.72 -11.72
C ALA A 132 24.12 23.26 -11.85
N PRO A 133 25.30 23.85 -12.15
CA PRO A 133 25.43 25.30 -12.32
C PRO A 133 24.66 25.85 -13.54
N GLU A 134 24.58 25.06 -14.61
CA GLU A 134 23.82 25.41 -15.82
C GLU A 134 22.30 25.41 -15.53
N LEU A 135 21.83 24.38 -14.81
CA LEU A 135 20.44 24.27 -14.36
C LEU A 135 20.05 25.42 -13.41
N HIS A 136 20.93 25.81 -12.49
CA HIS A 136 20.70 26.95 -11.59
C HIS A 136 20.52 28.25 -12.37
N SER A 137 21.38 28.50 -13.35
CA SER A 137 21.29 29.67 -14.24
C SER A 137 19.99 29.69 -15.04
N GLU A 138 19.53 28.53 -15.51
CA GLU A 138 18.28 28.39 -16.28
C GLU A 138 17.03 28.63 -15.41
N ILE A 139 17.01 28.09 -14.18
CA ILE A 139 15.93 28.28 -13.21
C ILE A 139 15.78 29.76 -12.83
N HIS A 140 16.89 30.46 -12.61
CA HIS A 140 16.86 31.89 -12.28
C HIS A 140 16.48 32.75 -13.49
N LYS A 141 16.88 32.37 -14.70
CA LYS A 141 16.49 33.06 -15.95
C LYS A 141 15.00 32.89 -16.29
N HIS A 142 14.40 31.73 -16.01
CA HIS A 142 12.98 31.45 -16.28
C HIS A 142 12.03 31.75 -15.10
N GLY A 143 12.56 31.93 -13.88
CA GLY A 143 11.80 32.14 -12.64
C GLY A 143 11.48 33.58 -12.25
N LEU A 144 12.08 34.59 -12.91
CA LEU A 144 11.84 36.02 -12.65
C LEU A 144 10.58 36.53 -13.38
N GLY A 145 9.40 36.04 -12.97
CA GLY A 145 8.11 36.47 -13.51
C GLY A 145 6.96 36.55 -12.52
N GLN A 146 7.14 36.24 -11.24
CA GLN A 146 6.08 36.41 -10.24
C GLN A 146 6.65 36.44 -8.81
N GLN A 147 6.93 37.65 -8.33
CA GLN A 147 6.68 38.11 -6.96
C GLN A 147 7.23 39.55 -6.84
N ALA A 148 6.41 40.52 -7.23
CA ALA A 148 6.58 41.90 -6.83
C ALA A 148 5.25 42.40 -6.27
N MET A 149 5.26 42.60 -4.95
CA MET A 149 4.65 43.73 -4.24
C MET A 149 3.26 44.17 -4.72
N GLY A 150 2.24 43.85 -3.91
CA GLY A 150 0.95 44.52 -4.02
C GLY A 150 1.07 45.99 -3.63
N THR A 151 0.67 46.89 -4.53
CA THR A 151 -0.06 48.14 -4.25
C THR A 151 -0.63 48.69 -5.57
N GLY A 152 -1.93 49.05 -5.58
CA GLY A 152 -2.52 50.00 -6.54
C GLY A 152 -3.35 49.43 -7.70
N PRO A 153 -4.45 50.10 -8.12
CA PRO A 153 -5.63 49.42 -8.65
C PRO A 153 -5.81 49.48 -10.18
N SER A 154 -6.52 48.46 -10.69
CA SER A 154 -7.42 48.43 -11.85
C SER A 154 -7.00 49.11 -13.17
N THR A 155 -6.93 48.31 -14.25
CA THR A 155 -7.66 48.55 -15.51
C THR A 155 -7.64 47.29 -16.40
N SER A 156 -8.70 47.18 -17.20
CA SER A 156 -9.14 46.05 -18.03
C SER A 156 -8.33 45.80 -19.30
N SER A 157 -8.19 44.53 -19.72
CA SER A 157 -8.62 44.06 -21.06
C SER A 157 -8.30 42.58 -21.28
N SER A 158 -9.21 41.92 -22.00
CA SER A 158 -9.26 40.48 -22.26
C SER A 158 -8.35 40.06 -23.42
N ALA A 159 -7.55 39.01 -23.24
CA ALA A 159 -7.04 38.18 -24.33
C ALA A 159 -6.74 36.75 -23.85
N LYS A 160 -7.33 35.74 -24.51
CA LYS A 160 -7.06 34.31 -24.31
C LYS A 160 -5.70 33.93 -24.93
N SER A 161 -4.83 33.21 -24.23
CA SER A 161 -4.22 31.95 -24.70
C SER A 161 -3.20 31.33 -23.72
N SER A 162 -3.19 29.99 -23.72
CA SER A 162 -2.16 29.06 -23.25
C SER A 162 -1.82 28.97 -21.74
N LYS A 163 -2.19 27.82 -21.15
CA LYS A 163 -1.80 27.38 -19.80
C LYS A 163 -0.27 27.21 -19.73
N LYS A 164 0.40 28.08 -18.97
CA LYS A 164 1.80 27.91 -18.55
C LYS A 164 1.83 27.05 -17.29
N LYS A 165 2.11 25.75 -17.43
CA LYS A 165 2.41 24.83 -16.31
C LYS A 165 3.83 24.32 -16.56
N LYS A 166 4.78 24.72 -15.71
CA LYS A 166 6.12 24.10 -15.48
C LYS A 166 7.03 25.11 -14.78
N ASN A 167 7.10 25.01 -13.46
CA ASN A 167 8.18 25.59 -12.64
C ASN A 167 8.33 24.80 -11.32
N SER A 168 7.24 24.14 -10.88
CA SER A 168 7.29 23.10 -9.83
C SER A 168 8.03 21.85 -10.31
N ASP A 169 7.69 21.32 -11.50
CA ASP A 169 8.17 20.01 -11.95
C ASP A 169 9.70 19.92 -12.09
N LEU A 170 10.37 20.99 -12.52
CA LEU A 170 11.83 21.02 -12.65
C LEU A 170 12.55 21.06 -11.29
N LYS A 171 11.97 21.78 -10.31
CA LYS A 171 12.48 21.78 -8.93
C LYS A 171 12.34 20.39 -8.32
N TYR A 172 11.18 19.74 -8.50
CA TYR A 172 10.91 18.39 -7.99
C TYR A 172 11.67 17.29 -8.73
N ASP A 173 12.07 17.48 -9.99
CA ASP A 173 13.00 16.57 -10.66
C ASP A 173 14.39 16.64 -10.03
N ILE A 174 14.98 17.83 -9.87
CA ILE A 174 16.32 17.99 -9.27
C ILE A 174 16.34 17.52 -7.80
N PHE A 175 15.34 17.88 -7.01
CA PHE A 175 15.20 17.35 -5.64
C PHE A 175 14.83 15.86 -5.67
N GLY A 176 14.11 15.37 -6.67
CA GLY A 176 13.76 13.96 -6.87
C GLY A 176 14.97 13.04 -7.02
N TRP A 177 16.03 13.49 -7.71
CA TRP A 177 17.30 12.76 -7.80
C TRP A 177 18.07 12.76 -6.47
N ILE A 178 18.00 13.83 -5.69
CA ILE A 178 18.56 13.91 -4.32
C ILE A 178 17.78 12.98 -3.37
N ILE A 179 16.46 12.96 -3.48
CA ILE A 179 15.49 12.16 -2.73
C ILE A 179 15.69 10.65 -2.96
N LEU A 180 15.94 10.24 -4.21
CA LEU A 180 16.13 8.82 -4.54
C LEU A 180 17.44 8.29 -3.95
N ALA A 181 18.48 9.12 -3.99
CA ALA A 181 19.82 8.71 -3.60
C ALA A 181 20.01 8.62 -2.07
N VAL A 182 19.47 9.58 -1.30
CA VAL A 182 19.57 9.57 0.17
C VAL A 182 18.63 8.52 0.78
N GLY A 183 17.46 8.30 0.16
CA GLY A 183 16.50 7.28 0.56
C GLY A 183 17.02 5.85 0.42
N ILE A 184 17.81 5.56 -0.64
CA ILE A 184 18.43 4.24 -0.85
C ILE A 184 19.50 3.96 0.21
N VAL A 185 20.35 4.94 0.53
CA VAL A 185 21.38 4.79 1.58
C VAL A 185 20.76 4.64 2.98
N ALA A 186 19.69 5.38 3.28
CA ALA A 186 18.95 5.22 4.54
C ALA A 186 18.20 3.87 4.63
N TRP A 187 17.73 3.34 3.50
CA TRP A 187 17.05 2.04 3.40
C TRP A 187 18.03 0.86 3.51
N GLU A 188 19.20 0.93 2.87
CA GLU A 188 20.25 -0.09 3.00
C GLU A 188 20.85 -0.11 4.41
N MET A 189 21.04 1.06 5.06
CA MET A 189 21.53 1.13 6.44
C MET A 189 20.51 0.69 7.51
N ALA A 190 19.21 0.82 7.24
CA ALA A 190 18.16 0.28 8.11
C ALA A 190 18.07 -1.27 8.01
N SER A 191 18.62 -1.86 6.95
CA SER A 191 18.64 -3.32 6.76
C SER A 191 19.72 -4.01 7.62
N GLU A 192 20.85 -3.35 7.89
CA GLU A 192 21.89 -3.88 8.79
C GLU A 192 21.48 -3.78 10.28
N ALA A 193 20.66 -2.81 10.65
CA ALA A 193 20.15 -2.67 12.03
C ALA A 193 19.17 -3.79 12.44
N LYS A 194 18.68 -4.61 11.51
CA LYS A 194 17.85 -5.80 11.80
C LYS A 194 18.64 -7.11 11.96
N LEU A 195 19.95 -7.11 11.69
CA LEU A 195 20.80 -8.31 11.79
C LEU A 195 21.67 -8.38 13.06
N CYS A 196 21.76 -7.32 13.85
CA CYS A 196 22.43 -7.32 15.16
C CYS A 196 21.44 -7.22 16.32
N GLY A 197 20.66 -8.29 16.52
CA GLY A 197 19.66 -8.37 17.59
C GLY A 197 19.38 -9.79 18.04
N GLY A 198 20.42 -10.58 18.35
CA GLY A 198 20.23 -11.86 19.03
C GLY A 198 21.38 -12.85 18.83
N ILE A 199 22.36 -12.84 19.72
CA ILE A 199 23.22 -14.00 19.94
C ILE A 199 23.20 -14.33 21.43
N SER A 200 22.49 -15.43 21.73
CA SER A 200 22.47 -16.13 23.00
C SER A 200 23.84 -16.71 23.35
N ALA A 201 24.07 -16.79 24.64
CA ALA A 201 25.26 -17.32 25.28
C ALA A 201 25.65 -18.74 24.83
N VAL A 202 26.95 -18.92 24.74
CA VAL A 202 27.71 -20.15 24.53
C VAL A 202 27.48 -21.17 25.64
N SER A 203 27.39 -22.45 25.27
CA SER A 203 28.06 -23.52 26.03
C SER A 203 28.46 -24.66 25.08
N LEU A 204 29.77 -24.86 24.93
CA LEU A 204 30.41 -26.00 24.29
C LEU A 204 30.37 -27.21 25.24
N SER A 205 30.27 -28.43 24.69
CA SER A 205 31.29 -29.49 24.84
C SER A 205 30.92 -30.82 24.15
N PHE A 206 31.80 -31.25 23.22
CA PHE A 206 32.39 -32.61 23.02
C PHE A 206 31.45 -33.86 22.89
N ARG A 207 31.63 -34.87 22.00
CA ARG A 207 32.69 -35.33 21.06
C ARG A 207 32.13 -36.52 20.20
N ARG A 208 32.67 -36.70 18.98
CA ARG A 208 32.86 -37.94 18.14
C ARG A 208 31.61 -38.80 17.73
N SER A 209 31.28 -39.04 16.46
CA SER A 209 31.97 -39.62 15.27
C SER A 209 31.73 -41.13 15.07
N LEU A 210 31.07 -41.49 13.95
CA LEU A 210 31.41 -42.50 12.91
C LEU A 210 30.17 -43.19 12.27
N ASN A 211 30.16 -43.22 10.93
CA ASN A 211 29.31 -43.97 9.98
C ASN A 211 29.66 -45.50 9.94
N PRO A 212 29.16 -46.36 9.02
CA PRO A 212 27.84 -46.58 8.37
C PRO A 212 27.38 -48.10 8.22
N PHE A 213 26.07 -48.36 7.93
CA PHE A 213 25.41 -49.49 7.18
C PHE A 213 25.77 -51.01 7.39
N PRO A 214 25.06 -52.03 6.82
CA PRO A 214 23.61 -52.34 6.66
C PRO A 214 23.23 -53.85 6.96
N CYS A 215 21.99 -54.26 6.58
CA CYS A 215 21.46 -55.64 6.37
C CYS A 215 21.10 -56.49 7.62
N CYS A 216 20.14 -57.43 7.66
CA CYS A 216 18.96 -57.89 6.88
C CYS A 216 18.35 -59.09 7.70
N VAL A 217 17.19 -59.64 7.31
CA VAL A 217 16.63 -60.98 7.73
C VAL A 217 15.91 -60.99 9.11
N SER A 218 14.78 -61.64 9.39
CA SER A 218 13.72 -62.37 8.64
C SER A 218 12.50 -62.54 9.58
N PHE A 219 11.34 -62.78 8.97
CA PHE A 219 10.05 -63.18 9.53
C PHE A 219 10.07 -64.35 10.51
N GLN A 220 9.16 -64.32 11.49
CA GLN A 220 8.39 -65.50 11.90
C GLN A 220 7.00 -65.11 12.42
N THR A 221 6.00 -65.82 11.88
CA THR A 221 4.56 -65.77 12.11
C THR A 221 4.12 -66.64 13.30
N VAL A 222 3.23 -66.14 14.16
CA VAL A 222 2.30 -66.97 14.96
C VAL A 222 1.02 -66.17 15.27
N GLU A 223 -0.15 -66.75 15.01
CA GLU A 223 -1.51 -66.39 15.49
C GLU A 223 -2.06 -67.63 16.26
N PRO A 224 -3.26 -67.63 16.91
CA PRO A 224 -4.05 -66.57 17.54
C PRO A 224 -4.65 -66.99 18.92
N SER A 225 -5.32 -66.09 19.67
CA SER A 225 -6.50 -66.43 20.51
C SER A 225 -7.22 -65.18 21.10
N GLN A 226 -8.46 -64.98 20.62
CA GLN A 226 -9.74 -64.67 21.32
C GLN A 226 -9.74 -63.89 22.67
N VAL A 227 -10.60 -62.92 23.01
CA VAL A 227 -11.75 -62.14 22.47
C VAL A 227 -11.96 -60.98 23.48
N ARG A 228 -12.30 -59.76 23.03
CA ARG A 228 -13.51 -58.97 23.45
C ARG A 228 -13.52 -57.57 22.84
N PHE A 229 -14.71 -57.22 22.37
CA PHE A 229 -15.07 -56.08 21.55
C PHE A 229 -15.06 -54.75 22.31
N LEU A 230 -14.54 -53.70 21.67
CA LEU A 230 -15.07 -52.33 21.79
C LEU A 230 -14.89 -51.63 20.44
N ALA A 231 -15.89 -51.77 19.57
CA ALA A 231 -15.93 -51.09 18.28
C ALA A 231 -16.32 -49.63 18.51
N VAL A 232 -15.34 -48.73 18.53
CA VAL A 232 -15.59 -47.29 18.34
C VAL A 232 -15.65 -47.06 16.84
N ALA A 233 -16.88 -46.94 16.32
CA ALA A 233 -17.12 -46.59 14.93
C ALA A 233 -16.60 -45.17 14.66
N VAL A 234 -15.43 -45.06 14.01
CA VAL A 234 -14.99 -43.82 13.37
C VAL A 234 -15.83 -43.64 12.12
N VAL A 235 -17.03 -43.08 12.31
CA VAL A 235 -17.87 -42.61 11.19
C VAL A 235 -17.21 -41.35 10.65
N LYS A 236 -16.38 -41.54 9.63
CA LYS A 236 -15.96 -40.49 8.70
C LYS A 236 -17.23 -39.95 8.03
N ARG A 237 -17.88 -38.96 8.63
CA ARG A 237 -19.03 -38.26 8.03
C ARG A 237 -18.51 -37.40 6.88
N SER A 238 -18.40 -38.02 5.71
CA SER A 238 -18.47 -37.32 4.43
C SER A 238 -19.69 -36.40 4.45
N PRO A 239 -19.55 -35.07 4.23
CA PRO A 239 -20.73 -34.22 4.17
C PRO A 239 -21.56 -34.66 2.97
N LYS A 240 -22.79 -35.08 3.28
CA LYS A 240 -23.79 -35.49 2.30
C LYS A 240 -23.89 -34.42 1.22
N ARG A 241 -23.48 -34.79 0.01
CA ARG A 241 -23.67 -34.03 -1.23
C ARG A 241 -25.18 -33.86 -1.43
N LEU A 242 -25.73 -32.76 -0.94
CA LEU A 242 -27.08 -32.31 -1.26
C LEU A 242 -27.13 -32.09 -2.78
N LYS A 243 -27.88 -32.96 -3.46
CA LYS A 243 -28.16 -32.84 -4.89
C LYS A 243 -29.12 -31.65 -5.09
N TYR A 244 -28.58 -30.45 -5.21
CA TYR A 244 -29.28 -29.36 -5.87
C TYR A 244 -28.85 -29.33 -7.34
N SER A 245 -29.83 -29.48 -8.22
CA SER A 245 -29.73 -29.20 -9.64
C SER A 245 -29.62 -27.69 -9.84
N ALA A 246 -28.42 -27.14 -9.62
CA ALA A 246 -28.03 -25.90 -10.29
C ALA A 246 -27.82 -26.23 -11.78
N PRO A 247 -28.01 -25.27 -12.71
CA PRO A 247 -27.55 -25.45 -14.07
C PRO A 247 -26.06 -25.79 -13.99
N ARG A 248 -25.70 -27.01 -14.37
CA ARG A 248 -24.30 -27.32 -14.62
C ARG A 248 -23.98 -26.59 -15.90
N PHE A 249 -23.11 -25.58 -15.81
CA PHE A 249 -22.36 -25.15 -16.97
C PHE A 249 -21.77 -26.41 -17.60
N THR A 250 -22.15 -26.66 -18.85
CA THR A 250 -21.68 -27.81 -19.61
C THR A 250 -20.17 -27.67 -19.73
N LYS A 251 -19.52 -28.63 -19.09
CA LYS A 251 -18.11 -28.72 -18.85
C LYS A 251 -17.43 -29.16 -20.16
N GLU A 252 -17.09 -28.20 -21.02
CA GLU A 252 -16.16 -28.46 -22.14
C GLU A 252 -15.02 -27.43 -22.23
N ASP A 253 -15.17 -26.21 -21.72
CA ASP A 253 -14.08 -25.22 -21.72
C ASP A 253 -13.52 -24.99 -20.31
N GLY A 254 -12.19 -24.91 -20.22
CA GLY A 254 -11.45 -24.61 -19.00
C GLY A 254 -11.78 -23.23 -18.44
N LEU A 255 -11.08 -22.86 -17.36
CA LEU A 255 -11.12 -21.53 -16.78
C LEU A 255 -11.00 -20.46 -17.89
N LEU A 256 -12.01 -19.60 -18.03
CA LEU A 256 -11.96 -18.53 -19.03
C LEU A 256 -10.99 -17.44 -18.55
N TYR A 257 -9.84 -17.34 -19.21
CA TYR A 257 -8.84 -16.32 -18.93
C TYR A 257 -8.94 -15.19 -19.95
N ILE A 258 -9.20 -13.97 -19.51
CA ILE A 258 -9.32 -12.79 -20.39
C ILE A 258 -8.35 -11.71 -19.94
N GLU A 259 -7.48 -11.29 -20.86
CA GLU A 259 -6.55 -10.19 -20.67
C GLU A 259 -7.13 -8.88 -21.22
N VAL A 260 -7.12 -7.84 -20.39
CA VAL A 260 -7.73 -6.53 -20.64
C VAL A 260 -6.76 -5.44 -20.21
N ASP A 261 -6.68 -4.36 -20.99
CA ASP A 261 -5.93 -3.17 -20.59
C ASP A 261 -6.50 -2.58 -19.27
N PRO A 262 -5.67 -2.37 -18.22
CA PRO A 262 -6.10 -1.74 -16.97
C PRO A 262 -6.74 -0.36 -17.14
N LEU A 263 -6.45 0.36 -18.23
CA LEU A 263 -7.08 1.65 -18.54
C LEU A 263 -8.51 1.53 -19.10
N GLY A 264 -8.99 0.31 -19.35
CA GLY A 264 -10.36 0.06 -19.80
C GLY A 264 -10.61 0.29 -21.29
N ALA A 265 -9.55 0.40 -22.11
CA ALA A 265 -9.69 0.54 -23.57
C ALA A 265 -10.42 -0.65 -24.23
N ASP A 266 -10.30 -1.84 -23.63
CA ASP A 266 -10.81 -3.12 -24.13
C ASP A 266 -12.15 -3.53 -23.50
N GLY A 267 -13.05 -2.59 -23.25
CA GLY A 267 -14.33 -2.88 -22.59
C GLY A 267 -15.18 -3.96 -23.27
N TRP A 268 -15.09 -4.12 -24.60
CA TRP A 268 -15.80 -5.14 -25.38
C TRP A 268 -15.38 -6.59 -25.05
N LYS A 269 -14.13 -6.81 -24.62
CA LYS A 269 -13.65 -8.15 -24.20
C LYS A 269 -14.34 -8.68 -22.95
N LEU A 270 -15.01 -7.79 -22.20
CA LEU A 270 -15.70 -8.12 -20.95
C LEU A 270 -17.12 -8.65 -21.18
N ASP A 271 -17.67 -8.57 -22.40
CA ASP A 271 -19.03 -9.02 -22.68
C ASP A 271 -19.27 -10.50 -22.31
N PRO A 272 -18.38 -11.45 -22.66
CA PRO A 272 -18.52 -12.84 -22.23
C PRO A 272 -18.51 -13.00 -20.71
N VAL A 273 -17.70 -12.21 -19.99
CA VAL A 273 -17.63 -12.25 -18.51
C VAL A 273 -18.95 -11.82 -17.88
N VAL A 274 -19.57 -10.78 -18.44
CA VAL A 274 -20.86 -10.26 -17.98
C VAL A 274 -21.98 -11.29 -18.22
N GLU A 275 -21.96 -11.97 -19.36
CA GLU A 275 -22.91 -13.05 -19.65
C GLU A 275 -22.75 -14.21 -18.66
N LEU A 276 -21.51 -14.67 -18.42
CA LEU A 276 -21.22 -15.69 -17.42
C LEU A 276 -21.69 -15.28 -16.01
N LEU A 277 -21.45 -14.04 -15.60
CA LEU A 277 -21.91 -13.52 -14.32
C LEU A 277 -23.44 -13.57 -14.19
N LYS A 278 -24.17 -13.19 -15.25
CA LYS A 278 -25.64 -13.26 -15.29
C LYS A 278 -26.17 -14.70 -15.18
N GLU A 279 -25.41 -15.66 -15.69
CA GLU A 279 -25.74 -17.10 -15.57
C GLU A 279 -25.38 -17.68 -14.18
N GLY A 280 -24.74 -16.90 -13.31
CA GLY A 280 -24.37 -17.30 -11.95
C GLY A 280 -22.98 -17.92 -11.84
N ALA A 281 -22.09 -17.58 -12.76
CA ALA A 281 -20.67 -17.90 -12.65
C ALA A 281 -19.99 -17.16 -11.50
N VAL A 282 -18.88 -17.71 -11.01
CA VAL A 282 -18.01 -17.11 -10.01
C VAL A 282 -16.62 -16.96 -10.60
N GLY A 283 -16.09 -15.74 -10.57
CA GLY A 283 -14.80 -15.44 -11.17
C GLY A 283 -14.04 -14.36 -10.42
N VAL A 284 -12.84 -14.07 -10.90
CA VAL A 284 -11.95 -13.06 -10.33
C VAL A 284 -11.99 -11.81 -11.20
N ILE A 285 -12.15 -10.66 -10.54
CA ILE A 285 -12.13 -9.34 -11.18
C ILE A 285 -11.06 -8.45 -10.54
N PRO A 286 -10.42 -7.58 -11.34
CA PRO A 286 -9.52 -6.56 -10.82
C PRO A 286 -10.30 -5.49 -10.03
N THR A 287 -9.65 -4.89 -9.03
CA THR A 287 -10.15 -3.67 -8.37
C THR A 287 -9.00 -2.69 -8.14
N ASP A 288 -9.33 -1.46 -7.75
CA ASP A 288 -8.40 -0.36 -7.43
C ASP A 288 -7.42 -0.63 -6.28
N THR A 289 -7.62 -1.74 -5.55
CA THR A 289 -6.70 -2.25 -4.51
C THR A 289 -6.14 -3.61 -4.91
N VAL A 290 -6.83 -4.68 -4.53
CA VAL A 290 -6.45 -6.08 -4.77
C VAL A 290 -7.51 -6.78 -5.60
N TYR A 291 -7.16 -7.90 -6.23
CA TYR A 291 -8.14 -8.74 -6.92
C TYR A 291 -9.24 -9.22 -5.97
N ALA A 292 -10.45 -9.36 -6.52
CA ALA A 292 -11.62 -9.82 -5.78
C ALA A 292 -12.31 -10.97 -6.50
N ILE A 293 -12.74 -11.98 -5.74
CA ILE A 293 -13.68 -12.98 -6.26
C ILE A 293 -15.05 -12.35 -6.23
N ALA A 294 -15.74 -12.36 -7.36
CA ALA A 294 -17.04 -11.75 -7.55
C ALA A 294 -18.09 -12.72 -8.09
N CYS A 295 -19.34 -12.49 -7.73
CA CYS A 295 -20.49 -13.18 -8.29
C CYS A 295 -21.75 -12.29 -8.29
N ASP A 296 -22.75 -12.67 -9.08
CA ASP A 296 -24.03 -11.98 -9.08
C ASP A 296 -24.76 -12.16 -7.74
N MET A 297 -25.28 -11.05 -7.22
CA MET A 297 -26.06 -10.98 -6.01
C MET A 297 -27.42 -11.70 -6.13
N ARG A 298 -27.98 -11.81 -7.33
CA ARG A 298 -29.29 -12.46 -7.56
C ARG A 298 -29.17 -13.97 -7.51
N SER A 299 -27.99 -14.51 -7.82
CA SER A 299 -27.75 -15.94 -7.93
C SER A 299 -27.41 -16.58 -6.59
N HIS A 300 -28.29 -17.46 -6.12
CA HIS A 300 -28.12 -18.14 -4.84
C HIS A 300 -26.97 -19.14 -4.82
N SER A 301 -26.89 -19.93 -5.89
CA SER A 301 -25.84 -20.93 -6.08
C SER A 301 -24.46 -20.28 -6.15
N ALA A 302 -24.34 -19.12 -6.78
CA ALA A 302 -23.08 -18.40 -6.95
C ALA A 302 -22.52 -17.91 -5.60
N ILE A 303 -23.37 -17.41 -4.70
CA ILE A 303 -22.96 -16.96 -3.36
C ILE A 303 -22.44 -18.14 -2.52
N GLU A 304 -23.14 -19.26 -2.56
CA GLU A 304 -22.71 -20.48 -1.86
C GLU A 304 -21.40 -21.04 -2.43
N ARG A 305 -21.22 -20.97 -3.76
CA ARG A 305 -19.95 -21.33 -4.41
C ARG A 305 -18.81 -20.42 -3.96
N LEU A 306 -19.01 -19.10 -3.99
CA LEU A 306 -18.01 -18.12 -3.53
C LEU A 306 -17.58 -18.38 -2.08
N ARG A 307 -18.54 -18.67 -1.19
CA ARG A 307 -18.24 -19.01 0.22
C ARG A 307 -17.43 -20.30 0.35
N ARG A 308 -17.73 -21.31 -0.48
CA ARG A 308 -16.99 -22.58 -0.51
C ARG A 308 -15.57 -22.40 -1.02
N ILE A 309 -15.39 -21.72 -2.16
CA ILE A 309 -14.08 -21.46 -2.77
C ILE A 309 -13.14 -20.76 -1.79
N LYS A 310 -13.66 -19.76 -1.06
CA LYS A 310 -12.86 -19.01 -0.09
C LYS A 310 -12.82 -19.63 1.32
N ASN A 311 -13.49 -20.77 1.51
CA ASN A 311 -13.64 -21.42 2.81
C ASN A 311 -14.11 -20.45 3.92
N ILE A 312 -15.06 -19.57 3.58
CA ILE A 312 -15.60 -18.58 4.52
C ILE A 312 -16.81 -19.16 5.24
N GLY A 313 -16.73 -19.20 6.57
CA GLY A 313 -17.86 -19.55 7.43
C GLY A 313 -19.04 -18.61 7.21
N THR A 314 -20.27 -19.13 7.35
CA THR A 314 -21.49 -18.39 7.01
C THR A 314 -21.71 -17.10 7.81
N SER A 315 -21.00 -16.96 8.93
CA SER A 315 -21.02 -15.83 9.87
C SER A 315 -20.27 -14.59 9.37
N LYS A 316 -19.25 -14.75 8.51
CA LYS A 316 -18.42 -13.61 8.07
C LYS A 316 -19.19 -12.78 7.03
N PRO A 317 -19.27 -11.45 7.18
CA PRO A 317 -19.96 -10.60 6.21
C PRO A 317 -19.20 -10.58 4.88
N LEU A 318 -19.96 -10.54 3.79
CA LEU A 318 -19.46 -10.29 2.44
C LEU A 318 -19.65 -8.81 2.09
N SER A 319 -18.88 -8.34 1.11
CA SER A 319 -19.00 -6.99 0.59
C SER A 319 -19.80 -6.98 -0.71
N ILE A 320 -20.47 -5.87 -0.98
CA ILE A 320 -21.10 -5.57 -2.28
C ILE A 320 -20.26 -4.53 -3.01
N LEU A 321 -20.02 -4.76 -4.30
CA LEU A 321 -19.46 -3.80 -5.24
C LEU A 321 -20.61 -3.11 -5.95
N CYS A 322 -20.62 -1.79 -5.91
CA CYS A 322 -21.66 -0.99 -6.51
C CYS A 322 -21.09 -0.01 -7.52
N CYS A 323 -21.91 0.31 -8.51
CA CYS A 323 -21.57 1.29 -9.54
C CYS A 323 -21.91 2.71 -9.07
N SER A 324 -23.02 2.89 -8.35
CA SER A 324 -23.55 4.21 -8.03
C SER A 324 -24.07 4.33 -6.60
N PHE A 325 -24.27 5.57 -6.13
CA PHE A 325 -24.92 5.84 -4.85
C PHE A 325 -26.37 5.34 -4.79
N ARG A 326 -27.04 5.21 -5.95
CA ARG A 326 -28.40 4.66 -6.03
C ARG A 326 -28.45 3.21 -5.53
N ASP A 327 -27.40 2.44 -5.81
CA ASP A 327 -27.30 1.05 -5.33
C ASP A 327 -27.17 1.03 -3.81
N ILE A 328 -26.40 1.97 -3.25
CA ILE A 328 -26.23 2.12 -1.80
C ILE A 328 -27.58 2.34 -1.13
N ASP A 329 -28.34 3.32 -1.61
CA ASP A 329 -29.63 3.68 -1.02
C ASP A 329 -30.67 2.57 -1.21
N THR A 330 -30.52 1.77 -2.26
CA THR A 330 -31.42 0.63 -2.53
C THR A 330 -31.13 -0.55 -1.61
N TYR A 331 -29.85 -0.88 -1.42
CA TYR A 331 -29.42 -2.11 -0.73
C TYR A 331 -29.03 -1.90 0.72
N THR A 332 -28.80 -0.66 1.17
CA THR A 332 -28.49 -0.31 2.55
C THR A 332 -29.57 0.62 3.12
N MET A 333 -29.52 0.87 4.43
CA MET A 333 -30.37 1.88 5.08
C MET A 333 -29.83 3.32 4.89
N GLY A 334 -28.86 3.52 3.99
CA GLY A 334 -28.17 4.78 3.80
C GLY A 334 -27.09 5.03 4.87
N PHE A 335 -26.37 6.14 4.67
CA PHE A 335 -25.38 6.60 5.64
C PHE A 335 -26.06 7.19 6.87
N PRO A 336 -25.46 7.06 8.07
CA PRO A 336 -26.00 7.67 9.27
C PRO A 336 -26.14 9.20 9.10
N CYS A 337 -27.37 9.70 9.25
CA CYS A 337 -27.66 11.12 9.19
C CYS A 337 -27.23 11.78 10.51
N GLY A 338 -26.16 12.57 10.48
CA GLY A 338 -25.79 13.45 11.58
C GLY A 338 -26.76 14.62 11.69
N ASN A 339 -27.88 14.43 12.39
CA ASN A 339 -28.93 15.45 12.54
C ASN A 339 -28.71 16.39 13.75
N GLY A 340 -27.49 16.43 14.31
CA GLY A 340 -27.14 17.28 15.45
C GLY A 340 -26.43 18.58 15.03
N PRO A 341 -26.65 19.72 15.70
CA PRO A 341 -25.86 20.91 15.47
C PRO A 341 -24.38 20.63 15.77
N GLY A 342 -23.49 20.89 14.80
CA GLY A 342 -22.05 20.65 14.91
C GLY A 342 -21.55 19.28 14.41
N VAL A 343 -22.43 18.39 13.95
CA VAL A 343 -22.02 17.09 13.38
C VAL A 343 -21.74 17.23 11.88
N THR A 344 -20.52 16.91 11.45
CA THR A 344 -20.13 16.85 10.03
C THR A 344 -21.11 15.95 9.27
N ASN A 345 -21.63 16.44 8.14
CA ASN A 345 -22.47 15.62 7.27
C ASN A 345 -21.63 14.48 6.67
N ILE A 346 -21.72 13.29 7.29
CA ILE A 346 -20.95 12.08 6.93
C ILE A 346 -21.16 11.73 5.47
N PHE A 347 -22.37 11.89 4.94
CA PHE A 347 -22.64 11.65 3.52
C PHE A 347 -21.82 12.55 2.61
N ARG A 348 -21.69 13.85 2.94
CA ARG A 348 -20.84 14.78 2.18
C ARG A 348 -19.38 14.36 2.23
N ALA A 349 -18.91 13.92 3.39
CA ALA A 349 -17.53 13.46 3.56
C ALA A 349 -17.25 12.16 2.78
N VAL A 350 -18.17 11.20 2.82
CA VAL A 350 -18.08 9.95 2.04
C VAL A 350 -18.12 10.23 0.53
N LYS A 351 -18.91 11.21 0.08
CA LYS A 351 -18.94 11.60 -1.34
C LYS A 351 -17.58 12.09 -1.86
N HIS A 352 -16.72 12.64 -1.00
CA HIS A 352 -15.35 13.00 -1.37
C HIS A 352 -14.39 11.80 -1.38
N CYS A 353 -14.77 10.67 -0.78
CA CYS A 353 -13.95 9.46 -0.68
C CYS A 353 -14.31 8.40 -1.74
N LEU A 354 -15.44 8.55 -2.43
CA LEU A 354 -15.97 7.59 -3.39
C LEU A 354 -16.10 8.22 -4.78
N PRO A 355 -15.78 7.50 -5.87
CA PRO A 355 -15.20 6.15 -5.91
C PRO A 355 -13.78 6.12 -5.32
N GLY A 356 -13.38 4.97 -4.76
CA GLY A 356 -12.04 4.86 -4.15
C GLY A 356 -11.83 3.63 -3.24
N PRO A 357 -10.65 3.55 -2.61
CA PRO A 357 -10.18 2.36 -1.90
C PRO A 357 -10.77 2.21 -0.49
N TYR A 358 -12.07 2.46 -0.34
CA TYR A 358 -12.80 2.38 0.92
C TYR A 358 -13.83 1.25 0.90
N THR A 359 -14.04 0.63 2.06
CA THR A 359 -15.12 -0.33 2.29
C THR A 359 -15.87 0.07 3.54
N PHE A 360 -17.13 0.40 3.37
CA PHE A 360 -17.99 0.95 4.40
C PHE A 360 -18.97 -0.09 4.90
N ILE A 361 -18.94 -0.43 6.18
CA ILE A 361 -19.93 -1.34 6.75
C ILE A 361 -21.15 -0.55 7.15
N LEU A 362 -22.26 -0.87 6.49
CA LEU A 362 -23.56 -0.21 6.66
C LEU A 362 -24.62 -1.22 7.10
N THR A 363 -25.71 -0.68 7.65
CA THR A 363 -26.89 -1.50 7.95
C THR A 363 -27.58 -1.86 6.63
N ALA A 364 -27.76 -3.14 6.38
CA ALA A 364 -28.41 -3.69 5.19
C ALA A 364 -29.91 -3.39 5.15
N SER A 365 -30.41 -3.08 3.95
CA SER A 365 -31.83 -2.96 3.66
C SER A 365 -32.50 -4.34 3.52
N LYS A 366 -33.83 -4.36 3.55
CA LYS A 366 -34.64 -5.56 3.30
C LYS A 366 -34.52 -6.09 1.87
N LYS A 367 -34.07 -5.24 0.92
CA LYS A 367 -33.88 -5.60 -0.50
C LYS A 367 -32.64 -6.47 -0.74
N LEU A 368 -31.72 -6.58 0.22
CA LEU A 368 -30.57 -7.47 0.10
C LEU A 368 -30.99 -8.94 0.26
N PRO A 369 -30.45 -9.87 -0.56
CA PRO A 369 -30.65 -11.29 -0.36
C PRO A 369 -30.28 -11.69 1.07
N LYS A 370 -31.14 -12.48 1.72
CA LYS A 370 -30.99 -12.85 3.14
C LYS A 370 -29.65 -13.52 3.45
N GLN A 371 -28.98 -14.05 2.44
CA GLN A 371 -27.76 -14.85 2.52
C GLN A 371 -26.49 -13.98 2.46
N CYS A 372 -26.62 -12.71 2.09
CA CYS A 372 -25.59 -11.69 2.30
C CYS A 372 -25.67 -11.05 3.69
N THR A 373 -26.75 -11.34 4.45
CA THR A 373 -27.08 -10.64 5.69
C THR A 373 -26.94 -11.54 6.91
N ARG A 374 -26.31 -11.02 7.98
CA ARG A 374 -26.10 -11.73 9.25
C ARG A 374 -27.42 -12.06 9.97
N TYR A 375 -27.54 -13.30 10.45
CA TYR A 375 -28.33 -13.67 11.64
C TYR A 375 -27.32 -13.84 12.79
N GLY A 376 -27.33 -12.94 13.78
CA GLY A 376 -26.49 -13.05 14.98
C GLY A 376 -27.30 -13.64 16.13
N THR A 377 -26.85 -14.74 16.72
CA THR A 377 -27.42 -15.29 17.95
C THR A 377 -26.71 -14.74 19.20
N SER A 378 -27.54 -14.45 20.21
CA SER A 378 -27.25 -14.33 21.65
C SER A 378 -26.45 -13.12 22.18
N SER A 379 -27.02 -11.92 22.07
CA SER A 379 -26.93 -10.94 23.17
C SER A 379 -28.05 -9.88 23.07
N SER A 380 -28.87 -9.84 24.12
CA SER A 380 -30.18 -9.19 24.21
C SER A 380 -30.13 -7.67 24.31
N LYS A 381 -29.82 -6.98 23.20
CA LYS A 381 -30.33 -5.61 22.92
C LYS A 381 -30.05 -5.07 21.50
N TYR A 382 -29.10 -5.63 20.76
CA TYR A 382 -28.73 -5.17 19.39
C TYR A 382 -28.46 -6.30 18.37
N ALA A 383 -28.83 -7.55 18.69
CA ALA A 383 -28.43 -8.76 17.96
C ALA A 383 -29.10 -9.03 16.59
N SER A 384 -29.91 -8.12 16.01
CA SER A 384 -30.63 -8.40 14.75
C SER A 384 -30.31 -7.48 13.57
N ARG A 385 -29.29 -6.61 13.66
CA ARG A 385 -28.92 -5.76 12.52
C ARG A 385 -28.04 -6.52 11.53
N LYS A 386 -28.59 -6.67 10.34
CA LYS A 386 -27.94 -7.20 9.15
C LYS A 386 -26.94 -6.14 8.69
N ASN A 387 -25.65 -6.41 8.76
CA ASN A 387 -24.62 -5.49 8.26
C ASN A 387 -24.04 -6.02 6.96
N VAL A 388 -23.68 -5.12 6.04
CA VAL A 388 -23.08 -5.44 4.75
C VAL A 388 -21.90 -4.49 4.51
N GLY A 389 -20.79 -5.02 3.99
CA GLY A 389 -19.70 -4.19 3.51
C GLY A 389 -20.10 -3.60 2.15
N PHE A 390 -19.95 -2.31 1.98
CA PHE A 390 -20.21 -1.62 0.72
C PHE A 390 -18.88 -1.10 0.15
N ARG A 391 -18.68 -1.22 -1.17
CA ARG A 391 -17.51 -0.70 -1.86
C ARG A 391 -17.87 -0.18 -3.26
N MET A 392 -17.28 0.95 -3.63
CA MET A 392 -17.35 1.53 -4.97
C MET A 392 -15.92 1.75 -5.48
N PRO A 393 -15.37 0.77 -6.23
CA PRO A 393 -13.99 0.79 -6.67
C PRO A 393 -13.75 1.84 -7.77
N ASP A 394 -12.58 2.48 -7.73
CA ASP A 394 -12.09 3.38 -8.78
C ASP A 394 -11.20 2.65 -9.79
N ASP A 395 -11.79 1.66 -10.48
CA ASP A 395 -11.09 0.85 -11.49
C ASP A 395 -11.94 0.75 -12.75
N ALA A 396 -11.36 1.11 -13.90
CA ALA A 396 -12.09 1.22 -15.17
C ALA A 396 -12.68 -0.13 -15.62
N VAL A 397 -11.95 -1.23 -15.41
CA VAL A 397 -12.41 -2.58 -15.77
C VAL A 397 -13.55 -3.02 -14.85
N CYS A 398 -13.39 -2.84 -13.53
CA CYS A 398 -14.44 -3.15 -12.57
C CYS A 398 -15.72 -2.31 -12.79
N GLN A 399 -15.56 -1.01 -13.09
CA GLN A 399 -16.68 -0.12 -13.40
C GLN A 399 -17.40 -0.56 -14.67
N SER A 400 -16.65 -0.90 -15.73
CA SER A 400 -17.23 -1.41 -16.99
C SER A 400 -18.07 -2.68 -16.78
N ILE A 401 -17.61 -3.61 -15.94
CA ILE A 401 -18.37 -4.82 -15.59
C ILE A 401 -19.65 -4.46 -14.83
N LEU A 402 -19.56 -3.57 -13.83
CA LEU A 402 -20.70 -3.17 -13.01
C LEU A 402 -21.77 -2.43 -13.83
N GLU A 403 -21.35 -1.55 -14.74
CA GLU A 403 -22.24 -0.84 -15.67
C GLU A 403 -23.00 -1.80 -16.59
N LYS A 404 -22.31 -2.79 -17.17
CA LYS A 404 -22.92 -3.80 -18.06
C LYS A 404 -23.81 -4.81 -17.33
N MET A 405 -23.55 -5.06 -16.04
CA MET A 405 -24.36 -5.93 -15.19
C MET A 405 -25.67 -5.27 -14.73
N ASP A 406 -25.72 -3.93 -14.69
CA ASP A 406 -26.84 -3.14 -14.15
C ASP A 406 -27.32 -3.65 -12.77
N ALA A 407 -26.38 -4.12 -11.96
CA ALA A 407 -26.59 -4.54 -10.58
C ALA A 407 -25.27 -4.65 -9.82
N PRO A 408 -25.31 -4.52 -8.49
CA PRO A 408 -24.13 -4.73 -7.67
C PRO A 408 -23.75 -6.21 -7.63
N LEU A 409 -22.44 -6.44 -7.54
CA LEU A 409 -21.85 -7.76 -7.40
C LEU A 409 -21.51 -8.02 -5.94
N ILE A 410 -21.55 -9.28 -5.52
CA ILE A 410 -20.99 -9.67 -4.23
C ILE A 410 -19.51 -9.94 -4.45
N SER A 411 -18.68 -9.40 -3.58
CA SER A 411 -17.23 -9.54 -3.68
C SER A 411 -16.57 -9.91 -2.37
N THR A 412 -15.39 -10.49 -2.52
CA THR A 412 -14.48 -10.76 -1.42
C THR A 412 -13.05 -10.73 -1.91
N SER A 413 -12.16 -10.01 -1.22
CA SER A 413 -10.76 -9.85 -1.64
C SER A 413 -10.00 -11.18 -1.68
N VAL A 414 -9.18 -11.42 -2.69
CA VAL A 414 -8.44 -12.68 -2.85
C VAL A 414 -7.24 -12.72 -1.90
N LYS A 415 -7.00 -13.86 -1.24
CA LYS A 415 -5.86 -14.09 -0.34
C LYS A 415 -5.31 -15.50 -0.52
N SER A 416 -4.02 -15.71 -0.29
CA SER A 416 -3.46 -17.06 -0.23
C SER A 416 -4.16 -17.91 0.84
N PRO A 417 -4.71 -19.10 0.51
CA PRO A 417 -5.33 -19.98 1.49
C PRO A 417 -4.31 -20.57 2.48
N LYS A 418 -3.02 -20.64 2.09
CA LYS A 418 -1.95 -21.22 2.91
C LYS A 418 -1.28 -20.18 3.81
N GLU A 419 -0.97 -19.00 3.26
CA GLU A 419 -0.11 -17.99 3.90
C GLU A 419 -0.89 -16.73 4.32
N ASN A 420 -2.17 -16.60 3.95
CA ASN A 420 -3.05 -15.46 4.26
C ASN A 420 -2.55 -14.09 3.72
N GLU A 421 -1.57 -14.13 2.82
CA GLU A 421 -1.04 -12.99 2.07
C GLU A 421 -1.97 -12.54 0.94
N TRP A 422 -1.85 -11.29 0.51
CA TRP A 422 -2.64 -10.74 -0.59
C TRP A 422 -2.11 -11.24 -1.92
N MET A 423 -3.00 -11.77 -2.76
CA MET A 423 -2.61 -12.16 -4.10
C MET A 423 -2.69 -10.96 -5.04
N ILE A 424 -1.63 -10.77 -5.80
CA ILE A 424 -1.42 -9.59 -6.65
C ILE A 424 -1.45 -9.97 -8.13
N ASP A 425 -0.95 -11.15 -8.47
CA ASP A 425 -0.81 -11.66 -9.84
C ASP A 425 -2.05 -12.51 -10.22
N PRO A 426 -2.78 -12.15 -11.30
CA PRO A 426 -3.93 -12.91 -11.78
C PRO A 426 -3.59 -14.32 -12.25
N VAL A 427 -2.37 -14.57 -12.73
CA VAL A 427 -1.92 -15.91 -13.17
C VAL A 427 -1.84 -16.85 -11.98
N ILE A 428 -1.21 -16.40 -10.89
CA ILE A 428 -1.11 -17.18 -9.64
C ILE A 428 -2.50 -17.43 -9.04
N ILE A 429 -3.39 -16.44 -9.12
CA ILE A 429 -4.78 -16.58 -8.66
C ILE A 429 -5.50 -17.66 -9.48
N ALA A 430 -5.33 -17.67 -10.80
CA ALA A 430 -5.89 -18.67 -11.70
C ALA A 430 -5.40 -20.09 -11.36
N ASP A 431 -4.11 -20.26 -11.07
CA ASP A 431 -3.54 -21.56 -10.73
C ASP A 431 -4.08 -22.13 -9.41
N ILE A 432 -4.16 -21.29 -8.38
CA ILE A 432 -4.60 -21.72 -7.04
C ILE A 432 -6.11 -21.92 -7.00
N TYR A 433 -6.87 -20.94 -7.47
CA TYR A 433 -8.33 -20.94 -7.33
C TYR A 433 -9.06 -21.55 -8.53
N GLY A 434 -8.42 -21.70 -9.68
CA GLY A 434 -8.98 -22.43 -10.82
C GLY A 434 -9.36 -23.87 -10.45
N GLN A 435 -8.53 -24.53 -9.63
CA GLN A 435 -8.80 -25.88 -9.14
C GLN A 435 -9.97 -25.95 -8.14
N GLU A 436 -10.23 -24.85 -7.42
CA GLU A 436 -11.32 -24.74 -6.43
C GLU A 436 -12.70 -24.50 -7.08
N GLY A 437 -12.73 -24.25 -8.40
CA GLY A 437 -13.96 -24.12 -9.19
C GLY A 437 -14.35 -22.69 -9.54
N LEU A 438 -13.36 -21.83 -9.83
CA LEU A 438 -13.55 -20.58 -10.56
C LEU A 438 -13.93 -20.85 -12.03
N ASP A 439 -14.80 -20.00 -12.56
CA ASP A 439 -15.28 -20.09 -13.95
C ASP A 439 -14.49 -19.15 -14.88
N PHE A 440 -14.07 -17.98 -14.39
CA PHE A 440 -13.29 -17.00 -15.17
C PHE A 440 -12.29 -16.20 -14.32
N VAL A 441 -11.26 -15.66 -14.98
CA VAL A 441 -10.31 -14.69 -14.43
C VAL A 441 -10.13 -13.55 -15.43
N VAL A 442 -10.32 -12.32 -14.95
CA VAL A 442 -10.02 -11.11 -15.72
C VAL A 442 -8.66 -10.60 -15.29
N ASP A 443 -7.69 -10.67 -16.19
CA ASP A 443 -6.37 -10.12 -16.04
C ASP A 443 -6.36 -8.67 -16.53
N ALA A 444 -6.05 -7.76 -15.60
CA ALA A 444 -5.81 -6.36 -15.89
C ALA A 444 -4.49 -5.89 -15.26
N GLY A 445 -3.48 -6.75 -15.32
CA GLY A 445 -2.14 -6.51 -14.80
C GLY A 445 -1.98 -6.75 -13.30
N VAL A 446 -0.73 -6.74 -12.86
CA VAL A 446 -0.33 -6.90 -11.46
C VAL A 446 -0.75 -5.67 -10.65
N ARG A 447 -1.35 -5.88 -9.48
CA ARG A 447 -1.80 -4.80 -8.57
C ARG A 447 -0.77 -4.46 -7.49
N VAL A 448 -1.15 -3.66 -6.49
CA VAL A 448 -0.34 -3.42 -5.30
C VAL A 448 -1.04 -4.08 -4.11
N ALA A 449 -0.29 -4.71 -3.21
CA ALA A 449 -0.82 -5.48 -2.07
C ALA A 449 -1.46 -4.64 -0.95
N ASP A 450 -2.05 -3.49 -1.27
CA ASP A 450 -2.67 -2.59 -0.31
C ASP A 450 -4.19 -2.76 -0.32
N PRO A 451 -4.79 -3.44 0.67
CA PRO A 451 -6.22 -3.66 0.68
C PRO A 451 -7.00 -2.38 0.96
N SER A 452 -8.32 -2.41 0.77
CA SER A 452 -9.18 -1.26 1.08
C SER A 452 -9.25 -0.95 2.58
N THR A 453 -9.39 0.34 2.91
CA THR A 453 -9.66 0.79 4.28
C THR A 453 -11.09 0.44 4.66
N VAL A 454 -11.27 -0.31 5.75
CA VAL A 454 -12.57 -0.78 6.22
C VAL A 454 -13.06 0.08 7.37
N VAL A 455 -14.20 0.72 7.20
CA VAL A 455 -14.80 1.64 8.17
C VAL A 455 -16.19 1.15 8.57
N ASP A 456 -16.42 0.92 9.85
CA ASP A 456 -17.72 0.63 10.44
C ASP A 456 -18.51 1.91 10.66
N MET A 457 -19.65 2.04 9.98
CA MET A 457 -20.58 3.17 10.12
C MET A 457 -21.92 2.75 10.71
N THR A 458 -21.99 1.58 11.35
CA THR A 458 -23.21 1.11 12.03
C THR A 458 -23.42 1.75 13.40
N GLY A 459 -22.34 2.29 13.99
CA GLY A 459 -22.35 3.06 15.23
C GLY A 459 -22.68 4.54 15.04
N THR A 460 -22.68 5.28 16.15
CA THR A 460 -22.84 6.75 16.14
C THR A 460 -21.63 7.48 15.56
N ILE A 461 -20.44 6.88 15.70
CA ILE A 461 -19.17 7.43 15.23
C ILE A 461 -18.53 6.40 14.26
N PRO A 462 -18.11 6.81 13.06
CA PRO A 462 -17.40 5.95 12.12
C PRO A 462 -16.07 5.46 12.69
N ARG A 463 -15.86 4.14 12.70
CA ARG A 463 -14.64 3.50 13.24
C ARG A 463 -13.87 2.77 12.17
N ILE A 464 -12.55 2.92 12.17
CA ILE A 464 -11.68 2.18 11.27
C ILE A 464 -11.43 0.79 11.87
N ILE A 465 -11.93 -0.27 11.21
CA ILE A 465 -11.62 -1.67 11.57
C ILE A 465 -10.28 -2.10 10.97
N ARG A 466 -9.96 -1.57 9.79
CA ARG A 466 -8.70 -1.87 9.10
C ARG A 466 -8.27 -0.67 8.30
N GLN A 467 -7.06 -0.18 8.57
CA GLN A 467 -6.40 0.80 7.73
C GLN A 467 -5.80 0.09 6.49
N GLY A 468 -6.02 0.67 5.32
CA GLY A 468 -5.50 0.20 4.04
C GLY A 468 -5.10 1.38 3.15
N LYS A 469 -5.22 1.23 1.81
CA LYS A 469 -4.84 2.26 0.83
C LYS A 469 -5.59 3.60 1.00
N GLY A 470 -6.80 3.60 1.55
CA GLY A 470 -7.57 4.82 1.76
C GLY A 470 -7.13 5.59 3.01
N PRO A 471 -6.67 6.84 2.93
CA PRO A 471 -6.17 7.59 4.09
C PRO A 471 -7.23 7.79 5.18
N LYS A 472 -6.79 7.87 6.45
CA LYS A 472 -7.65 8.20 7.59
C LYS A 472 -8.18 9.62 7.43
N GLN A 473 -9.49 9.78 7.49
CA GLN A 473 -10.13 11.10 7.44
C GLN A 473 -10.42 11.61 8.86
N TYR A 474 -10.52 12.93 9.02
CA TYR A 474 -10.74 13.59 10.34
C TYR A 474 -12.00 13.12 11.08
N TRP A 475 -13.00 12.60 10.36
CA TRP A 475 -14.27 12.12 10.91
C TRP A 475 -14.25 10.61 11.24
N MET A 476 -13.15 9.92 10.93
CA MET A 476 -12.95 8.50 11.22
C MET A 476 -12.09 8.35 12.48
N VAL A 477 -12.56 7.55 13.44
CA VAL A 477 -11.83 7.27 14.68
C VAL A 477 -11.10 5.93 14.55
N ALA A 478 -9.81 5.91 14.91
CA ALA A 478 -9.06 4.64 15.00
C ALA A 478 -9.44 3.93 16.31
N GLU A 479 -9.39 2.60 16.34
CA GLU A 479 -9.72 1.85 17.58
C GLU A 479 -8.81 2.22 18.76
N ASP A 480 -7.59 2.71 18.48
CA ASP A 480 -6.59 3.09 19.49
C ASP A 480 -6.80 4.50 20.10
N ASP A 481 -7.73 5.32 19.58
CA ASP A 481 -7.99 6.69 20.09
C ASP A 481 -8.96 6.68 21.31
N LYS A 482 -9.01 5.58 22.08
CA LYS A 482 -9.77 5.49 23.34
C LYS A 482 -8.82 5.50 24.53
N ASP A 483 -8.25 6.65 24.83
CA ASP A 483 -7.66 6.95 26.14
C ASP A 483 -8.18 8.31 26.63
#